data_AF-A0A972VJY9-F1
#
_entry.id   AF-A0A972VJY9-F1
#
_cell.length_a   1.000
_cell.length_b   1.000
_cell.length_c   1.000
_cell.angle_alpha   90.00
_cell.angle_beta   90.00
_cell.angle_gamma   90.00
#
_symmetry.space_group_name_H-M   'P 1'
#
loop_
_entity.id
_entity.type
_entity.pdbx_description
1 polymer ?
#
loop_
_entity_poly.entity_id
_entity_poly.type
_entity_poly.pdbx_seq_one_letter_code
_entity_poly.pdbx_strand_id
1 'polypeptide(L)'
;MFGFLVLLAGEWIRLNAVRYAGGATRTMKVGAPSLCTSGPYARVRNPLYVGNMVMYTGIVLIAGAPNIGWMLLLTWIFFGIQYSLIVDLEEETLVKLFGDAYENYRQFVPSLIPRIFPWKNNDDRQPASWKKTFKTEKRTLQNISLIIIIIWIRSLF
;
A
#
# COMPACT_ATOMS: atom_id res chain seq x y z
N MET A 1 -19.34 8.53 7.95
CA MET A 1 -18.19 9.46 8.18
C MET A 1 -16.91 8.72 8.53
N PHE A 2 -16.91 7.82 9.52
CA PHE A 2 -15.71 7.07 9.95
C PHE A 2 -15.02 6.28 8.81
N GLY A 3 -15.76 5.50 8.02
CA GLY A 3 -15.17 4.73 6.91
C GLY A 3 -14.47 5.58 5.84
N PHE A 4 -14.96 6.80 5.59
CA PHE A 4 -14.33 7.74 4.65
C PHE A 4 -12.97 8.24 5.16
N LEU A 5 -12.86 8.53 6.46
CA LEU A 5 -11.58 8.89 7.08
C LEU A 5 -10.57 7.75 6.99
N VAL A 6 -11.02 6.52 7.24
CA VAL A 6 -10.19 5.32 7.11
C VAL A 6 -9.73 5.11 5.67
N LEU A 7 -10.63 5.29 4.69
CA LEU A 7 -10.29 5.23 3.27
C LEU A 7 -9.21 6.26 2.90
N LEU A 8 -9.39 7.51 3.30
CA LEU A 8 -8.43 8.59 3.03
C LEU A 8 -7.08 8.34 3.72
N ALA A 9 -7.07 7.78 4.93
CA ALA A 9 -5.84 7.41 5.61
C ALA A 9 -5.07 6.33 4.85
N GLY A 10 -5.78 5.31 4.33
CA GLY A 10 -5.16 4.27 3.49
C GLY A 10 -4.57 4.83 2.20
N GLU A 11 -5.31 5.68 1.50
CA GLU A 11 -4.82 6.33 0.28
C GLU A 11 -3.65 7.28 0.57
N TRP A 12 -3.66 7.97 1.70
CA TRP A 12 -2.53 8.80 2.13
C TRP A 12 -1.25 7.99 2.33
N ILE A 13 -1.34 6.82 2.97
CA ILE A 13 -0.19 5.90 3.11
C ILE A 13 0.34 5.51 1.73
N ARG A 14 -0.55 5.17 0.80
CA ARG A 14 -0.17 4.81 -0.58
C ARG A 14 0.51 5.96 -1.32
N LEU A 15 -0.09 7.15 -1.29
CA LEU A 15 0.48 8.35 -1.92
C LEU A 15 1.89 8.62 -1.39
N ASN A 16 2.10 8.51 -0.07
CA ASN A 16 3.42 8.65 0.51
C ASN A 16 4.38 7.57 0.02
N ALA A 17 3.97 6.31 -0.10
CA ALA A 17 4.83 5.25 -0.63
C ALA A 17 5.23 5.54 -2.09
N VAL A 18 4.26 5.88 -2.95
CA VAL A 18 4.50 6.17 -4.37
C VAL A 18 5.35 7.43 -4.57
N ARG A 19 5.32 8.39 -3.64
CA ARG A 19 6.26 9.53 -3.67
C ARG A 19 7.73 9.09 -3.64
N TYR A 20 8.08 8.01 -2.94
CA TYR A 20 9.46 7.53 -2.84
C TYR A 20 9.80 6.47 -3.90
N ALA A 21 8.90 5.51 -4.14
CA ALA A 21 9.16 4.42 -5.10
C ALA A 21 8.79 4.75 -6.55
N GLY A 22 7.98 5.79 -6.77
CA GLY A 22 7.59 6.26 -8.10
C GLY A 22 6.72 5.26 -8.88
N GLY A 23 6.74 5.39 -10.21
CA GLY A 23 5.92 4.58 -11.13
C GLY A 23 6.31 3.11 -11.21
N ALA A 24 7.48 2.72 -10.67
CA ALA A 24 7.88 1.32 -10.54
C ALA A 24 6.91 0.50 -9.66
N THR A 25 6.04 1.17 -8.90
CA THR A 25 4.97 0.54 -8.12
C THR A 25 3.73 0.16 -8.93
N ARG A 26 3.68 0.52 -10.22
CA ARG A 26 2.51 0.36 -11.12
C ARG A 26 2.71 -0.62 -12.27
N THR A 27 3.78 -1.42 -12.21
CA THR A 27 4.07 -2.47 -13.17
C THR A 27 3.48 -3.81 -12.74
N MET A 28 3.21 -4.69 -13.71
CA MET A 28 2.84 -6.10 -13.47
C MET A 28 4.08 -7.01 -13.43
N LYS A 29 5.27 -6.48 -13.77
CA LYS A 29 6.53 -7.21 -13.68
C LYS A 29 7.12 -7.05 -12.29
N VAL A 30 7.41 -8.16 -11.64
CA VAL A 30 8.05 -8.18 -10.31
C VAL A 30 9.47 -7.64 -10.43
N GLY A 31 9.84 -6.75 -9.52
CA GLY A 31 11.18 -6.15 -9.45
C GLY A 31 11.14 -4.63 -9.28
N ALA A 32 12.33 -4.04 -9.12
CA ALA A 32 12.49 -2.60 -8.97
C ALA A 32 13.77 -2.13 -9.68
N PRO A 33 13.79 -0.91 -10.25
CA PRO A 33 14.99 -0.35 -10.88
C PRO A 33 16.07 0.02 -9.84
N SER A 34 15.68 0.26 -8.59
CA SER A 34 16.58 0.47 -7.46
C SER A 34 15.88 0.09 -6.17
N LEU A 35 16.67 -0.33 -5.17
CA LEU A 35 16.15 -0.67 -3.85
C LEU A 35 15.70 0.60 -3.12
N CYS A 36 14.41 0.73 -2.80
CA CYS A 36 13.84 1.86 -2.07
C CYS A 36 13.75 1.55 -0.58
N THR A 37 14.53 2.27 0.24
CA THR A 37 14.53 2.14 1.71
C THR A 37 14.25 3.45 2.43
N SER A 38 13.97 4.55 1.71
CA SER A 38 13.61 5.85 2.29
C SER A 38 12.11 6.02 2.55
N GLY A 39 11.77 6.99 3.40
CA GLY A 39 10.38 7.40 3.62
C GLY A 39 9.55 6.29 4.27
N PRO A 40 8.35 5.96 3.76
CA PRO A 40 7.55 4.85 4.29
C PRO A 40 8.27 3.50 4.26
N TYR A 41 9.14 3.28 3.28
CA TYR A 41 9.92 2.06 3.15
C TYR A 41 10.96 1.90 4.28
N ALA A 42 11.39 2.98 4.94
CA ALA A 42 12.23 2.87 6.13
C ALA A 42 11.48 2.29 7.35
N ARG A 43 10.14 2.28 7.32
CA ARG A 43 9.30 1.82 8.44
C ARG A 43 8.68 0.45 8.19
N VAL A 44 8.34 0.13 6.95
CA VAL A 44 7.70 -1.12 6.54
C VAL A 44 8.09 -1.42 5.11
N ARG A 45 8.36 -2.70 4.76
CA ARG A 45 8.82 -3.04 3.40
C ARG A 45 7.74 -2.87 2.35
N ASN A 46 6.48 -3.13 2.72
CA ASN A 46 5.35 -3.13 1.81
C ASN A 46 4.28 -2.09 2.18
N PRO A 47 4.61 -0.78 2.21
CA PRO A 47 3.70 0.27 2.65
C PRO A 47 2.47 0.41 1.75
N LEU A 48 2.56 0.03 0.47
CA LEU A 48 1.41 0.03 -0.45
C LEU A 48 0.36 -1.00 -0.05
N TYR A 49 0.78 -2.19 0.40
CA TYR A 49 -0.15 -3.22 0.88
C TYR A 49 -0.80 -2.80 2.20
N VAL A 50 -0.04 -2.19 3.11
CA VAL A 50 -0.59 -1.58 4.32
C VAL A 50 -1.64 -0.51 3.97
N GLY A 51 -1.32 0.39 3.05
CA GLY A 51 -2.25 1.41 2.59
C GLY A 51 -3.50 0.83 1.95
N ASN A 52 -3.36 -0.22 1.13
CA ASN A 52 -4.49 -0.95 0.56
C ASN A 52 -5.38 -1.57 1.64
N MET A 53 -4.81 -2.25 2.63
CA MET A 53 -5.56 -2.88 3.73
C MET A 53 -6.42 -1.88 4.50
N VAL A 54 -5.82 -0.73 4.83
CA VAL A 54 -6.52 0.38 5.49
C VAL A 54 -7.60 0.95 4.56
N MET A 55 -7.29 1.17 3.29
CA MET A 55 -8.24 1.70 2.31
C MET A 55 -9.46 0.78 2.12
N TYR A 56 -9.25 -0.53 1.97
CA TYR A 56 -10.33 -1.51 1.83
C TYR A 56 -11.15 -1.67 3.11
N THR A 57 -10.52 -1.56 4.28
CA THR A 57 -11.26 -1.44 5.55
C THR A 57 -12.22 -0.24 5.49
N GLY A 58 -11.75 0.91 5.01
CA GLY A 58 -12.59 2.09 4.79
C GLY A 58 -13.75 1.83 3.83
N ILE A 59 -13.50 1.13 2.71
CA ILE A 59 -14.54 0.76 1.72
C ILE A 59 -15.62 -0.13 2.37
N VAL A 60 -15.23 -1.16 3.12
CA VAL A 60 -16.18 -2.03 3.83
C VAL A 60 -17.03 -1.23 4.83
N LEU A 61 -16.39 -0.30 5.56
CA LEU A 61 -17.08 0.58 6.50
C LEU A 61 -18.06 1.54 5.81
N ILE A 62 -17.73 2.06 4.62
CA ILE A 62 -18.61 2.92 3.83
C ILE A 62 -19.77 2.12 3.23
N ALA A 63 -19.52 0.88 2.80
CA ALA A 63 -20.54 0.01 2.23
C ALA A 63 -21.67 -0.29 3.22
N GLY A 64 -21.38 -0.30 4.53
CA GLY A 64 -22.41 -0.28 5.58
C GLY A 64 -23.30 -1.53 5.63
N ALA A 65 -22.76 -2.70 5.27
CA ALA A 65 -23.52 -3.94 5.30
C ALA A 65 -23.88 -4.37 6.74
N PRO A 66 -25.03 -5.05 6.97
CA PRO A 66 -25.43 -5.52 8.30
C PRO A 66 -24.37 -6.43 8.97
N ASN A 67 -23.65 -7.22 8.18
CA ASN A 67 -22.65 -8.20 8.63
C ASN A 67 -21.22 -7.66 8.57
N ILE A 68 -21.02 -6.40 8.97
CA ILE A 68 -19.76 -5.67 8.77
C ILE A 68 -18.54 -6.37 9.38
N GLY A 69 -18.68 -7.01 10.54
CA GLY A 69 -17.60 -7.76 11.19
C GLY A 69 -17.11 -8.94 10.34
N TRP A 70 -18.03 -9.70 9.75
CA TRP A 70 -17.70 -10.80 8.84
C TRP A 70 -17.07 -10.30 7.54
N MET A 71 -17.57 -9.19 6.99
CA MET A 71 -16.97 -8.61 5.79
C MET A 71 -15.55 -8.11 6.04
N LEU A 72 -15.30 -7.48 7.19
CA LEU A 72 -13.95 -7.09 7.60
C LEU A 72 -13.05 -8.31 7.75
N LEU A 73 -13.50 -9.35 8.48
CA LEU A 73 -12.73 -10.58 8.66
C LEU A 73 -12.35 -11.21 7.31
N LEU A 74 -13.33 -11.39 6.42
CA LEU A 74 -13.08 -11.95 5.08
C LEU A 74 -12.14 -11.09 4.25
N THR A 75 -12.29 -9.77 4.31
CA THR A 75 -11.39 -8.82 3.62
C THR A 75 -9.95 -8.99 4.11
N TRP A 76 -9.76 -9.06 5.43
CA TRP A 76 -8.43 -9.21 6.03
C TRP A 76 -7.80 -10.57 5.76
N ILE A 77 -8.58 -11.67 5.79
CA ILE A 77 -8.10 -13.01 5.42
C ILE A 77 -7.70 -13.04 3.95
N PHE A 78 -8.57 -12.54 3.07
CA PHE A 78 -8.33 -12.53 1.62
C PHE A 78 -7.04 -11.80 1.27
N PHE A 79 -6.89 -10.56 1.72
CA PHE A 79 -5.69 -9.78 1.44
C PHE A 79 -4.48 -10.27 2.22
N GLY A 80 -4.66 -10.85 3.41
CA GLY A 80 -3.57 -11.48 4.16
C GLY A 80 -2.92 -12.61 3.35
N ILE A 81 -3.73 -13.51 2.80
CA ILE A 81 -3.26 -14.60 1.94
C ILE A 81 -2.70 -14.06 0.61
N GLN A 82 -3.43 -13.14 -0.03
CA GLN A 82 -2.99 -12.59 -1.32
C GLN A 82 -1.64 -11.89 -1.19
N TYR A 83 -1.47 -11.03 -0.18
CA TYR A 83 -0.23 -10.28 0.00
C TYR A 83 0.90 -11.14 0.55
N SER A 84 0.66 -12.19 1.33
CA SER A 84 1.75 -13.10 1.72
C SER A 84 2.39 -13.75 0.48
N LEU A 85 1.55 -14.26 -0.44
CA LEU A 85 2.04 -14.89 -1.67
C LEU A 85 2.77 -13.90 -2.59
N ILE A 86 2.27 -12.68 -2.72
CA ILE A 86 2.90 -11.66 -3.56
C ILE A 86 4.22 -11.20 -2.94
N VAL A 87 4.25 -10.96 -1.63
CA VAL A 87 5.45 -10.53 -0.92
C VAL A 87 6.53 -11.60 -1.07
N ASP A 88 6.24 -12.88 -0.86
CA ASP A 88 7.24 -13.95 -0.98
C ASP A 88 7.94 -13.94 -2.37
N LEU A 89 7.16 -13.78 -3.45
CA LEU A 89 7.68 -13.66 -4.81
C LEU A 89 8.50 -12.37 -5.02
N GLU A 90 8.04 -11.25 -4.48
CA GLU A 90 8.74 -9.97 -4.52
C GLU A 90 10.06 -10.04 -3.78
N GLU A 91 10.09 -10.61 -2.58
CA GLU A 91 11.30 -10.74 -1.77
C GLU A 91 12.33 -11.63 -2.47
N GLU A 92 11.93 -12.78 -3.04
CA GLU A 92 12.83 -13.64 -3.81
C GLU A 92 13.45 -12.87 -5.00
N THR A 93 12.64 -12.08 -5.69
CA THR A 93 13.11 -11.26 -6.82
C THR A 93 14.06 -10.15 -6.35
N LEU A 94 13.76 -9.50 -5.23
CA LEU A 94 14.59 -8.41 -4.68
C LEU A 94 15.92 -8.93 -4.12
N VAL A 95 15.95 -10.13 -3.53
CA VAL A 95 17.20 -10.82 -3.18
C VAL A 95 18.06 -11.06 -4.43
N LYS A 96 17.46 -11.56 -5.51
CA LYS A 96 18.19 -11.78 -6.78
C LYS A 96 18.74 -10.48 -7.39
N LEU A 97 18.00 -9.37 -7.27
CA LEU A 97 18.39 -8.08 -7.85
C LEU A 97 19.42 -7.31 -7.01
N PHE A 98 19.33 -7.39 -5.68
CA PHE A 98 20.07 -6.51 -4.77
C PHE A 98 20.92 -7.23 -3.73
N GLY A 99 20.84 -8.56 -3.64
CA GLY A 99 21.66 -9.40 -2.77
C GLY A 99 21.66 -8.94 -1.30
N ASP A 100 22.87 -8.82 -0.73
CA ASP A 100 23.09 -8.46 0.66
C ASP A 100 22.46 -7.13 1.07
N ALA A 101 22.32 -6.18 0.14
CA ALA A 101 21.67 -4.90 0.43
C ALA A 101 20.19 -5.09 0.79
N TYR A 102 19.50 -5.98 0.07
CA TYR A 102 18.11 -6.31 0.40
C TYR A 102 18.01 -7.18 1.65
N GLU A 103 18.92 -8.13 1.83
CA GLU A 103 18.93 -8.97 3.05
C GLU A 103 19.14 -8.14 4.31
N ASN A 104 20.08 -7.19 4.30
CA ASN A 104 20.28 -6.25 5.39
C ASN A 104 19.00 -5.42 5.67
N TYR A 105 18.39 -4.87 4.61
CA TYR A 105 17.11 -4.16 4.74
C TYR A 105 16.00 -5.06 5.34
N ARG A 106 15.94 -6.32 4.90
CA ARG A 106 14.97 -7.33 5.34
C ARG A 106 15.12 -7.69 6.81
N GLN A 107 16.34 -7.71 7.33
CA GLN A 107 16.59 -7.98 8.75
C GLN A 107 16.06 -6.87 9.67
N PHE A 108 16.14 -5.60 9.23
CA PHE A 108 15.80 -4.46 10.08
C PHE A 108 14.40 -3.90 9.87
N VAL A 109 13.79 -4.07 8.70
CA VAL A 109 12.49 -3.46 8.40
C VAL A 109 11.45 -4.55 8.20
N PRO A 110 10.37 -4.61 9.02
CA PRO A 110 9.34 -5.63 8.92
C PRO A 110 8.51 -5.52 7.63
N SER A 111 7.91 -6.64 7.22
CA SER A 111 7.16 -6.72 5.95
C SER A 111 5.89 -5.86 5.93
N LEU A 112 5.02 -5.98 6.94
CA LEU A 112 3.69 -5.35 6.96
C LEU A 112 3.37 -4.49 8.19
N ILE A 113 4.00 -4.73 9.34
CA ILE A 113 3.72 -3.97 10.57
C ILE A 113 4.71 -2.80 10.67
N PRO A 114 4.28 -1.53 10.57
CA PRO A 114 5.22 -0.41 10.52
C PRO A 114 5.97 -0.20 11.82
N ARG A 115 7.27 0.08 11.71
CA ARG A 115 8.09 0.59 12.82
C ARG A 115 7.62 2.00 13.21
N ILE A 116 7.65 2.27 14.51
CA ILE A 116 7.42 3.61 15.07
C ILE A 116 8.53 4.56 14.60
N PHE A 117 9.78 4.13 14.70
CA PHE A 117 10.95 4.88 14.25
C PHE A 117 11.50 4.31 12.93
N PRO A 118 11.81 5.16 11.94
CA PRO A 118 12.37 4.70 10.67
C PRO A 118 13.74 4.05 10.89
N TRP A 119 14.02 3.01 10.12
CA TRP A 119 15.35 2.44 10.03
C TRP A 119 16.32 3.45 9.42
N LYS A 120 17.50 3.60 10.04
CA LYS A 120 18.55 4.47 9.53
C LYS A 120 19.25 3.75 8.38
N ASN A 121 19.31 4.39 7.22
CA ASN A 121 19.97 3.91 6.02
C ASN A 121 20.54 5.09 5.23
N ASN A 122 21.28 4.78 4.16
CA ASN A 122 21.95 5.77 3.32
C ASN A 122 21.14 6.14 2.07
N ASP A 123 19.86 5.78 2.01
CA ASP A 123 18.97 6.15 0.89
C ASP A 123 18.39 7.53 1.18
N ASP A 124 18.96 8.55 0.53
CA ASP A 124 18.64 9.96 0.71
C ASP A 124 17.67 10.49 -0.37
N ARG A 125 17.02 9.57 -1.11
CA ARG A 125 16.07 9.94 -2.17
C ARG A 125 14.97 10.84 -1.65
N GLN A 126 14.67 11.88 -2.42
CA GLN A 126 13.64 12.85 -2.10
C GLN A 126 12.28 12.42 -2.65
N PRO A 127 11.18 12.71 -1.93
CA PRO A 127 9.85 12.37 -2.40
C PRO A 127 9.51 13.15 -3.68
N ALA A 128 8.94 12.46 -4.65
CA ALA A 128 8.45 13.07 -5.87
C ALA A 128 7.42 14.19 -5.59
N SER A 129 7.37 15.14 -6.52
CA SER A 129 6.36 16.20 -6.51
C SER A 129 4.93 15.63 -6.52
N TRP A 130 4.02 16.32 -5.82
CA TRP A 130 2.61 15.93 -5.77
C TRP A 130 1.98 15.75 -7.16
N LYS A 131 2.29 16.62 -8.12
CA LYS A 131 1.78 16.53 -9.50
C LYS A 131 2.17 15.20 -10.16
N LYS A 132 3.41 14.75 -9.98
CA LYS A 132 3.90 13.47 -10.52
C LYS A 132 3.21 12.29 -9.82
N THR A 133 3.09 12.35 -8.50
CA THR A 133 2.42 11.30 -7.70
C THR A 133 0.97 11.13 -8.08
N PHE A 134 0.19 12.22 -8.15
CA PHE A 134 -1.21 12.15 -8.58
C PHE A 134 -1.36 11.62 -10.00
N LYS A 135 -0.42 11.93 -10.90
CA LYS A 135 -0.39 11.35 -12.26
C LYS A 135 -0.15 9.83 -12.21
N THR A 136 0.76 9.36 -11.36
CA THR A 136 1.03 7.92 -11.16
C THR A 136 -0.17 7.20 -10.52
N GLU A 137 -0.82 7.83 -9.54
CA GLU A 137 -1.93 7.26 -8.77
C GLU A 137 -3.31 7.46 -9.42
N LYS A 138 -3.38 8.10 -10.59
CA LYS A 138 -4.65 8.46 -11.26
C LYS A 138 -5.64 7.29 -11.34
N ARG A 139 -5.16 6.09 -11.66
CA ARG A 139 -6.02 4.89 -11.75
C ARG A 139 -6.63 4.50 -10.40
N THR A 140 -5.86 4.57 -9.32
CA THR A 140 -6.39 4.29 -7.97
C THR A 140 -7.43 5.31 -7.57
N LEU A 141 -7.19 6.60 -7.83
CA LEU A 141 -8.16 7.66 -7.53
C LEU A 141 -9.46 7.51 -8.33
N GLN A 142 -9.35 7.12 -9.60
CA GLN A 142 -10.51 6.79 -10.45
C GLN A 142 -11.30 5.61 -9.87
N ASN A 143 -10.61 4.54 -9.46
CA ASN A 143 -11.25 3.37 -8.85
C ASN A 143 -11.96 3.70 -7.53
N ILE A 144 -11.31 4.47 -6.65
CA ILE A 144 -11.90 4.95 -5.40
C ILE A 144 -13.17 5.75 -5.69
N SER A 145 -13.10 6.71 -6.62
CA SER A 145 -14.24 7.55 -7.00
C SER A 145 -15.40 6.69 -7.55
N LEU A 146 -15.09 5.74 -8.43
CA LEU A 146 -16.08 4.83 -9.00
C LEU A 146 -16.75 3.97 -7.91
N ILE A 147 -15.98 3.39 -6.99
CA ILE A 147 -16.52 2.58 -5.89
C ILE A 147 -17.43 3.43 -4.98
N ILE A 148 -17.01 4.65 -4.63
CA ILE A 148 -17.84 5.56 -3.82
C ILE A 148 -19.14 5.90 -4.55
N ILE A 149 -19.08 6.18 -5.86
CA ILE A 149 -20.27 6.44 -6.67
C ILE A 149 -21.20 5.22 -6.70
N ILE A 150 -20.66 4.01 -6.86
CA ILE A 150 -21.46 2.78 -6.86
C ILE A 150 -22.14 2.58 -5.50
N ILE A 151 -21.41 2.74 -4.39
CA ILE A 151 -22.00 2.60 -3.05
C ILE A 151 -23.07 3.68 -2.82
N TRP A 152 -22.82 4.90 -3.28
CA TRP A 152 -23.78 5.99 -3.18
C TRP A 152 -25.05 5.70 -3.99
N ILE A 153 -24.93 5.27 -5.25
CA ILE A 153 -26.07 4.87 -6.09
C ILE A 153 -26.84 3.74 -5.43
N ARG A 154 -26.15 2.71 -4.91
CA ARG A 154 -26.77 1.59 -4.19
C ARG A 154 -27.58 2.07 -2.98
N SER A 155 -27.19 3.16 -2.32
CA SER A 155 -27.91 3.68 -1.16
C SER A 155 -29.20 4.45 -1.51
N LEU A 156 -29.44 4.72 -2.80
CA LEU A 156 -30.65 5.39 -3.28
C LEU A 156 -31.82 4.43 -3.56
N PHE A 157 -31.56 3.13 -3.60
CA PHE A 157 -32.53 2.06 -3.86
C PHE A 157 -32.55 1.06 -2.70
#